data_AF-A0A1D2MU50-F1
#
_entry.id   AF-A0A1D2MU50-F1
#
_cell.length_a   1.000
_cell.length_b   1.000
_cell.length_c   1.000
_cell.angle_alpha   90.00
_cell.angle_beta   90.00
_cell.angle_gamma   90.00
#
_symmetry.space_group_name_H-M   'P 1'
#
loop_
_entity.id
_entity.type
_entity.pdbx_description
1 polymer ?
#
loop_
_entity_poly.entity_id
_entity_poly.type
_entity_poly.pdbx_seq_one_letter_code
_entity_poly.pdbx_strand_id
1 'polypeptide(L)'
;MLKTRGGFFVAAHTIRYRQPVMMFSTYKVLTRPIWWDKKYIYYDHRIITLADGVIRSIGYSKSCCDSFDVEEFINGIHPGVDKPQMPDDMVKWLEFNKASSDRMKRCLTEKETESTCKSKQG
;
A
#
# COMPACT_ATOMS: atom_id res chain seq x y z
N MET A 1 16.33 -6.85 19.79
CA MET A 1 15.69 -5.73 19.08
C MET A 1 16.56 -5.41 17.88
N LEU A 2 16.15 -5.77 16.66
CA LEU A 2 16.97 -5.56 15.47
C LEU A 2 17.28 -4.06 15.32
N LYS A 3 18.57 -3.73 15.29
CA LYS A 3 19.10 -2.37 15.18
C LYS A 3 19.17 -1.96 13.70
N THR A 4 18.08 -2.12 12.96
CA THR A 4 18.03 -1.76 11.54
C THR A 4 17.82 -0.26 11.41
N ARG A 5 18.80 0.44 10.83
CA ARG A 5 18.77 1.89 10.58
C ARG A 5 17.92 2.23 9.34
N GLY A 6 16.63 1.93 9.40
CA GLY A 6 15.69 2.37 8.36
C GLY A 6 14.25 2.04 8.71
N GLY A 7 13.33 2.73 8.03
CA GLY A 7 11.90 2.66 8.28
C GLY A 7 11.13 2.13 7.08
N PHE A 8 9.90 1.70 7.32
CA PHE A 8 8.94 1.41 6.27
C PHE A 8 8.30 2.72 5.80
N PHE A 9 8.27 2.94 4.49
CA PHE A 9 7.57 4.07 3.88
C PHE A 9 6.40 3.57 3.04
N VAL A 10 5.23 4.22 3.17
CA VAL A 10 4.05 3.84 2.41
C VAL A 10 4.21 4.30 0.96
N ALA A 11 4.29 3.35 0.04
CA ALA A 11 4.44 3.60 -1.40
C ALA A 11 3.09 3.70 -2.13
N ALA A 12 2.08 2.97 -1.66
CA ALA A 12 0.71 3.07 -2.17
C ALA A 12 -0.30 2.76 -1.07
N HIS A 13 -1.44 3.42 -1.10
CA HIS A 13 -2.56 3.14 -0.18
C HIS A 13 -3.89 3.35 -0.90
N THR A 14 -4.86 2.49 -0.63
CA THR A 14 -6.24 2.65 -1.09
C THR A 14 -7.16 2.21 0.02
N ILE A 15 -8.17 3.01 0.32
CA ILE A 15 -9.20 2.69 1.32
C ILE A 15 -10.58 2.82 0.70
N ARG A 16 -11.42 1.81 0.92
CA ARG A 16 -12.81 1.81 0.49
C ARG A 16 -13.72 1.74 1.70
N TYR A 17 -14.59 2.72 1.82
CA TYR A 17 -15.67 2.71 2.80
C TYR A 17 -16.84 1.91 2.25
N ARG A 18 -17.19 0.83 2.95
CA ARG A 18 -18.31 -0.05 2.59
C ARG A 18 -19.57 0.26 3.40
N GLN A 19 -19.42 1.00 4.48
CA GLN A 19 -20.47 1.53 5.34
C GLN A 19 -20.09 2.96 5.74
N PRO A 20 -21.07 3.84 6.05
CA PRO A 20 -20.78 5.20 6.50
C PRO A 20 -19.87 5.20 7.73
N VAL A 21 -18.89 6.08 7.79
CA VAL A 21 -18.10 6.36 9.00
C VAL A 21 -18.65 7.65 9.58
N MET A 22 -19.29 7.53 10.73
CA MET A 22 -19.82 8.67 11.47
C MET A 22 -18.66 9.53 11.98
N MET A 23 -18.76 10.84 11.77
CA MET A 23 -17.82 11.78 12.39
C MET A 23 -17.91 11.68 13.92
N PHE A 24 -16.79 11.91 14.61
CA PHE A 24 -16.68 11.90 16.08
C PHE A 24 -17.03 10.58 16.78
N SER A 25 -17.08 9.46 16.04
CA SER A 25 -17.19 8.14 16.65
C SER A 25 -15.83 7.56 16.98
N THR A 26 -15.79 6.64 17.94
CA THR A 26 -14.58 5.91 18.30
C THR A 26 -14.39 4.69 17.41
N TYR A 27 -13.17 4.54 16.89
CA TYR A 27 -12.83 3.47 15.95
C TYR A 27 -11.55 2.76 16.38
N LYS A 28 -11.49 1.46 16.10
CA LYS A 28 -10.26 0.67 16.10
C LYS A 28 -9.78 0.53 14.66
N VAL A 29 -8.54 0.94 14.42
CA VAL A 29 -7.84 0.62 13.17
C VAL A 29 -7.06 -0.66 13.38
N LEU A 30 -7.35 -1.66 12.55
CA LEU A 30 -6.65 -2.93 12.54
C LEU A 30 -5.80 -3.03 11.30
N THR A 31 -4.49 -3.17 11.47
CA THR A 31 -3.52 -3.34 10.40
C THR A 31 -2.95 -4.76 10.50
N ARG A 32 -3.01 -5.55 9.44
CA ARG A 32 -2.38 -6.88 9.42
C ARG A 32 -1.53 -7.05 8.17
N PRO A 33 -0.30 -7.60 8.28
CA PRO A 33 0.46 -7.99 7.11
C PRO A 33 -0.24 -9.17 6.45
N ILE A 34 -0.53 -9.06 5.16
CA ILE A 34 -1.26 -10.08 4.38
C ILE A 34 -0.39 -10.78 3.37
N TRP A 35 0.69 -10.13 2.94
CA TRP A 35 1.65 -10.67 1.98
C TRP A 35 2.93 -9.84 2.00
N TRP A 36 4.04 -10.41 1.54
CA TRP A 36 5.32 -9.71 1.44
C TRP A 36 6.23 -10.33 0.38
N ASP A 37 7.10 -9.49 -0.18
CA ASP A 37 8.25 -9.86 -0.97
C ASP A 37 9.51 -9.31 -0.30
N LYS A 38 10.69 -9.47 -0.92
CA LYS A 38 11.97 -8.99 -0.36
C LYS A 38 12.02 -7.48 -0.12
N LYS A 39 11.26 -6.69 -0.88
CA LYS A 39 11.31 -5.22 -0.88
C LYS A 39 10.08 -4.58 -0.23
N TYR A 40 8.93 -5.23 -0.35
CA TYR A 40 7.64 -4.69 0.02
C TYR A 40 6.90 -5.60 0.99
N ILE A 41 6.23 -4.96 1.93
CA ILE A 41 5.23 -5.59 2.79
C ILE A 41 3.88 -4.96 2.49
N TYR A 42 2.85 -5.82 2.46
CA TYR A 42 1.50 -5.44 2.10
C TYR A 42 0.59 -5.67 3.28
N TYR A 43 -0.29 -4.71 3.53
CA TYR A 43 -1.17 -4.73 4.70
C TYR A 43 -2.63 -4.64 4.31
N ASP A 44 -3.49 -5.36 5.03
CA ASP A 44 -4.89 -5.00 5.15
C ASP A 44 -5.07 -3.97 6.27
N HIS A 45 -5.93 -2.99 6.03
CA HIS A 45 -6.36 -2.00 7.00
C HIS A 45 -7.86 -2.09 7.14
N ARG A 46 -8.35 -2.19 8.37
CA ARG A 46 -9.78 -2.23 8.66
C ARG A 46 -10.12 -1.18 9.70
N ILE A 47 -11.09 -0.33 9.40
CA ILE A 47 -11.68 0.57 10.39
C ILE A 47 -12.91 -0.11 10.96
N ILE A 48 -12.91 -0.33 12.26
CA ILE A 48 -13.96 -1.02 13.00
C ILE A 48 -14.52 -0.04 14.03
N THR A 49 -15.82 0.25 13.98
CA THR A 49 -16.45 1.09 15.01
C THR A 49 -16.49 0.34 16.34
N LEU A 50 -16.15 1.01 17.44
CA LEU A 50 -16.15 0.35 18.75
C LEU A 50 -17.56 0.14 19.31
N ALA A 51 -18.50 1.03 18.97
CA ALA A 51 -19.87 0.97 19.48
C ALA A 51 -20.66 -0.27 19.02
N ASP A 52 -20.47 -0.71 17.77
CA ASP A 52 -21.22 -1.82 17.17
C ASP A 52 -20.33 -2.94 16.59
N GLY A 53 -19.00 -2.77 16.59
CA GLY A 53 -18.06 -3.75 16.05
C GLY A 53 -18.08 -3.89 14.52
N VAL A 54 -18.75 -2.99 13.80
CA VAL A 54 -18.92 -3.12 12.35
C VAL A 54 -17.67 -2.63 11.61
N ILE A 55 -17.22 -3.42 10.63
CA ILE A 55 -16.14 -3.04 9.71
C ILE A 55 -16.67 -2.01 8.71
N ARG A 56 -16.31 -0.75 8.90
CA ARG A 56 -16.76 0.36 8.05
C ARG A 56 -15.92 0.55 6.80
N SER A 57 -14.63 0.25 6.87
CA SER A 57 -13.74 0.33 5.71
C SER A 57 -12.77 -0.84 5.65
N ILE A 58 -12.32 -1.10 4.43
CA ILE A 58 -11.23 -2.02 4.12
C ILE A 58 -10.29 -1.27 3.18
N GLY A 59 -8.99 -1.31 3.48
CA GLY A 59 -7.97 -0.72 2.65
C GLY A 59 -6.75 -1.62 2.52
N TYR A 60 -6.01 -1.43 1.43
CA TYR A 60 -4.71 -2.03 1.22
C TYR A 60 -3.64 -0.97 1.27
N SER A 61 -2.49 -1.30 1.84
CA SER A 61 -1.27 -0.52 1.66
C SER A 61 -0.11 -1.38 1.22
N LYS A 62 0.81 -0.74 0.49
CA LYS A 62 2.11 -1.26 0.09
C LYS A 62 3.16 -0.37 0.74
N SER A 63 3.98 -0.96 1.60
CA SER A 63 5.11 -0.26 2.20
C SER A 63 6.42 -0.81 1.68
N CYS A 64 7.35 0.09 1.37
CA CYS A 64 8.70 -0.23 0.92
C CYS A 64 9.65 -0.20 2.10
N CYS A 65 10.59 -1.14 2.12
CA CYS A 65 11.82 -1.01 2.86
C CYS A 65 12.99 -0.90 1.87
N ASP A 66 13.87 0.07 2.06
CA ASP A 66 15.08 0.23 1.24
C ASP A 66 16.34 -0.22 2.00
N SER A 67 16.29 -0.22 3.32
CA SER A 67 17.44 -0.46 4.19
C SER A 67 17.71 -1.93 4.51
N PHE A 68 16.76 -2.84 4.30
CA PHE A 68 16.88 -4.25 4.65
C PHE A 68 15.90 -5.13 3.86
N ASP A 69 16.19 -6.43 3.81
CA ASP A 69 15.31 -7.44 3.23
C ASP A 69 14.11 -7.71 4.16
N VAL A 70 12.91 -7.59 3.60
CA VAL A 70 11.65 -7.74 4.34
C VAL A 70 11.38 -9.18 4.76
N GLU A 71 11.79 -10.18 3.97
CA GLU A 71 11.62 -11.60 4.31
C GLU A 71 12.51 -11.96 5.51
N GLU A 72 13.77 -11.50 5.50
CA GLU A 72 14.68 -11.68 6.63
C GLU A 72 14.16 -10.97 7.89
N PHE A 73 13.63 -9.75 7.73
CA PHE A 73 13.04 -9.00 8.83
C PHE A 73 11.84 -9.74 9.46
N ILE A 74 10.93 -10.27 8.64
CA ILE A 74 9.77 -11.01 9.13
C ILE A 74 10.20 -12.31 9.81
N ASN A 75 11.12 -13.07 9.22
CA ASN A 75 11.65 -14.29 9.83
C ASN A 75 12.41 -14.00 11.14
N GLY A 76 13.03 -12.83 11.27
CA GLY A 76 13.70 -12.41 12.51
C GLY A 76 12.75 -12.07 13.66
N ILE A 77 11.52 -11.63 13.37
CA ILE A 77 10.51 -11.29 14.40
C ILE A 77 9.57 -12.47 14.65
N HIS A 78 9.21 -13.19 13.59
CA HIS A 78 8.32 -14.33 13.61
C HIS A 78 8.98 -15.52 12.89
N PRO A 79 9.90 -16.23 13.57
CA PRO A 79 10.62 -17.36 12.97
C PRO A 79 9.66 -18.48 12.55
N GLY A 80 9.89 -19.04 11.36
CA GLY A 80 9.11 -20.18 10.86
C GLY A 80 7.69 -19.82 10.38
N VAL A 81 7.39 -18.53 10.20
CA VAL A 81 6.15 -18.12 9.53
C VAL A 81 6.31 -18.29 8.02
N ASP A 82 5.46 -19.15 7.47
CA ASP A 82 5.35 -19.28 6.02
C ASP A 82 4.73 -18.04 5.40
N LYS A 83 5.21 -17.69 4.21
CA LYS A 83 4.63 -16.61 3.43
C LYS A 83 3.19 -17.01 3.02
N PRO A 84 2.18 -16.20 3.35
CA PRO A 84 0.80 -16.50 3.00
C PRO A 84 0.59 -16.48 1.48
N GLN A 85 -0.42 -17.20 1.02
CA GLN A 85 -0.89 -17.05 -0.36
C GLN A 85 -1.48 -15.65 -0.56
N MET A 86 -1.12 -15.00 -1.66
CA MET A 86 -1.63 -13.67 -1.98
C MET A 86 -3.14 -13.71 -2.25
N PRO A 87 -3.97 -12.88 -1.60
CA PRO A 87 -5.41 -12.81 -1.85
C PRO A 87 -5.74 -12.35 -3.27
N ASP A 88 -6.81 -12.89 -3.88
CA ASP A 88 -7.20 -12.58 -5.26
C ASP A 88 -7.55 -11.10 -5.50
N ASP A 89 -8.17 -10.46 -4.52
CA ASP A 89 -8.52 -9.05 -4.58
C ASP A 89 -7.28 -8.15 -4.45
N MET A 90 -6.26 -8.59 -3.73
CA MET A 90 -4.96 -7.94 -3.68
C MET A 90 -4.24 -8.00 -5.04
N VAL A 91 -4.32 -9.12 -5.77
CA VAL A 91 -3.77 -9.22 -7.13
C VAL A 91 -4.38 -8.14 -8.03
N LYS A 92 -5.71 -8.01 -8.02
CA LYS A 92 -6.43 -6.96 -8.77
C LYS A 92 -6.06 -5.56 -8.33
N TRP A 93 -5.81 -5.35 -7.03
CA TRP A 93 -5.33 -4.07 -6.51
C TRP A 93 -3.92 -3.73 -7.01
N LEU A 94 -3.02 -4.71 -7.10
CA LEU A 94 -1.69 -4.51 -7.71
C LEU A 94 -1.79 -4.15 -9.20
N GLU A 95 -2.68 -4.81 -9.94
CA GLU A 95 -2.97 -4.46 -11.34
C GLU A 95 -3.52 -3.04 -11.47
N PHE A 96 -4.45 -2.64 -10.60
CA PHE A 96 -4.94 -1.27 -10.54
C PHE A 96 -3.81 -0.26 -10.30
N ASN A 97 -2.92 -0.53 -9.33
CA ASN A 97 -1.77 0.34 -9.05
C ASN A 97 -0.82 0.44 -10.24
N LYS A 98 -0.56 -0.69 -10.93
CA LYS A 98 0.26 -0.73 -12.14
C LYS A 98 -0.36 0.11 -13.25
N ALA A 99 -1.63 -0.10 -13.57
CA ALA A 99 -2.36 0.67 -14.58
C ALA A 99 -2.37 2.17 -14.26
N SER A 100 -2.54 2.54 -12.99
CA SER A 100 -2.48 3.92 -12.53
C SER A 100 -1.10 4.55 -12.75
N SER A 101 -0.04 3.81 -12.41
CA SER A 101 1.35 4.24 -12.60
C SER A 101 1.69 4.44 -14.08
N ASP A 102 1.29 3.50 -14.93
CA ASP A 102 1.56 3.56 -16.37
C ASP A 102 0.80 4.71 -17.03
N ARG A 103 -0.44 4.98 -16.58
CA ARG A 103 -1.20 6.16 -17.01
C ARG A 103 -0.46 7.45 -16.66
N MET A 104 0.07 7.57 -15.44
CA MET A 104 0.81 8.77 -15.04
C MET A 104 2.08 8.96 -15.85
N LYS A 105 2.85 7.89 -16.12
CA LYS A 105 4.06 7.97 -16.93
C LYS A 105 3.78 8.48 -18.35
N ARG A 106 2.71 7.98 -18.99
CA ARG A 106 2.31 8.44 -20.33
C ARG A 106 1.95 9.94 -20.35
N CYS A 107 1.22 10.41 -19.34
CA CYS A 107 0.88 11.83 -19.25
C CYS A 107 2.11 12.74 -19.06
N LEU A 108 3.18 12.24 -18.43
CA LEU A 108 4.44 13.00 -18.30
C LEU A 108 5.17 13.11 -19.65
N THR A 109 5.27 11.99 -20.38
CA THR A 109 5.92 11.98 -21.70
C THR A 109 5.22 12.92 -22.68
N GLU A 110 3.88 12.98 -22.65
CA GLU A 110 3.08 13.86 -23.52
C GLU A 110 3.35 15.35 -23.23
N LYS A 111 3.42 15.74 -21.95
CA LYS A 111 3.72 17.13 -21.54
C LYS A 111 5.15 17.57 -21.89
N GLU A 112 6.11 16.66 -21.82
CA GLU A 112 7.50 16.93 -22.24
C GLU A 112 7.57 17.16 -23.76
N THR A 113 6.85 16.37 -24.56
CA THR A 113 6.74 16.61 -26.01
C THR A 113 6.03 17.91 -26.36
N GLU A 114 4.95 18.27 -25.67
CA GLU A 114 4.23 19.53 -25.91
C GLU A 114 5.04 20.77 -25.53
N SER A 115 5.81 20.71 -24.43
CA SER A 115 6.68 21.83 -24.02
C SER A 115 7.91 21.99 -24.92
N THR A 116 8.50 20.89 -25.38
CA THR A 116 9.63 20.91 -26.34
C THR A 116 9.21 21.39 -27.74
N CYS A 117 7.96 21.13 -28.14
CA CYS A 117 7.44 21.62 -29.42
C CYS A 117 7.17 23.13 -29.40
N LYS A 118 6.77 23.70 -28.25
CA LYS A 118 6.52 25.15 -28.09
C LYS A 118 7.82 25.97 -27.96
N SER A 119 8.90 25.41 -27.42
CA SER A 119 10.18 26.11 -27.28
C SER A 119 10.99 26.23 -28.57
N LYS A 120 10.64 25.47 -29.63
CA LYS A 120 11.28 25.54 -30.95
C LYS A 120 10.59 26.48 -31.95
N GLN A 121 9.52 27.16 -31.52
CA GLN A 121 8.73 28.09 -32.35
C GLN A 121 8.93 29.57 -31.97
N GLY A 122 9.93 29.88 -31.13
CA GLY A 122 10.33 31.24 -30.74
C GLY A 122 11.73 31.58 -31.21
#